data_AF-A0A6G9J6C6-F1
#
_entry.id   AF-A0A6G9J6C6-F1
#
_cell.length_a   1.000
_cell.length_b   1.000
_cell.length_c   1.000
_cell.angle_alpha   90.00
_cell.angle_beta   90.00
_cell.angle_gamma   90.00
#
_symmetry.space_group_name_H-M   'P 1'
#
loop_
_entity.id
_entity.type
_entity.pdbx_description
1 polymer ?
#
loop_
_entity_poly.entity_id
_entity_poly.type
_entity_poly.pdbx_seq_one_letter_code
_entity_poly.pdbx_strand_id
1 'polypeptide(L)' 'MNETCFYCQCECDDQVHYVSFYVSDEEHEKALCPECYEEWLHGIKG' A
#
# COMPACT_ATOMS: atom_id res chain seq x y z
N MET A 1 0.91 -2.87 -17.09
CA MET A 1 1.06 -3.82 -15.97
C MET A 1 0.05 -3.34 -14.96
N ASN A 2 -0.99 -4.12 -14.66
CA ASN A 2 -2.05 -3.65 -13.75
C ASN A 2 -1.59 -3.93 -12.32
N GLU A 3 -1.09 -2.90 -11.64
CA GLU A 3 -0.72 -2.99 -10.24
C GLU A 3 -1.99 -2.92 -9.39
N THR A 4 -2.16 -3.93 -8.56
CA THR A 4 -3.37 -4.12 -7.76
C THR A 4 -3.09 -3.70 -6.32
N CYS A 5 -4.01 -2.93 -5.72
CA CYS A 5 -3.86 -2.53 -4.32
C CYS A 5 -3.82 -3.78 -3.42
N PHE A 6 -2.82 -3.89 -2.56
CA PHE A 6 -2.67 -5.01 -1.63
C PHE A 6 -3.84 -5.11 -0.64
N TYR A 7 -4.43 -3.98 -0.25
CA TYR A 7 -5.51 -3.93 0.75
C TYR A 7 -6.89 -4.23 0.15
N CYS A 8 -7.28 -3.48 -0.88
CA CYS A 8 -8.63 -3.59 -1.46
C CYS A 8 -8.68 -4.43 -2.75
N GLN A 9 -7.53 -4.91 -3.24
CA GLN A 9 -7.40 -5.68 -4.50
C GLN A 9 -8.03 -4.96 -5.71
N CYS A 10 -8.13 -3.63 -5.64
CA CYS A 10 -8.62 -2.83 -6.74
C CYS A 10 -7.52 -2.64 -7.79
N GLU A 11 -7.87 -2.76 -9.07
CA GLU A 11 -6.96 -2.48 -10.17
C GLU A 11 -6.72 -0.97 -10.24
N CYS A 12 -5.48 -0.54 -9.96
CA CYS A 12 -5.05 0.83 -10.15
C CYS A 12 -4.14 0.88 -11.37
N ASP A 13 -4.67 1.39 -12.49
CA ASP A 13 -3.96 1.43 -13.76
C ASP A 13 -2.75 2.39 -13.75
N ASP A 14 -2.78 3.47 -12.95
CA ASP A 14 -1.75 4.53 -13.02
C ASP A 14 -1.33 5.16 -11.67
N GLN A 15 -2.06 4.91 -10.57
CA GLN A 15 -1.84 5.62 -9.29
C GLN A 15 -1.78 4.67 -8.10
N VAL A 16 -0.80 3.75 -8.11
CA VAL A 16 -0.44 3.00 -6.91
C VAL A 16 0.72 3.65 -6.16
N HIS A 17 0.66 3.63 -4.83
CA HIS A 17 1.72 4.05 -3.93
C HIS A 17 2.36 2.83 -3.29
N TYR A 18 3.68 2.72 -3.42
CA TYR A 18 4.46 1.68 -2.75
C TYR A 18 4.80 2.11 -1.33
N VAL A 19 4.51 1.23 -0.37
CA VAL A 19 4.84 1.42 1.04
C VAL A 19 5.65 0.25 1.56
N SER A 20 6.69 0.56 2.33
CA SER A 20 7.52 -0.43 3.02
C SER A 20 6.89 -0.81 4.35
N PHE A 21 6.46 -2.06 4.47
CA PHE A 21 6.02 -2.66 5.72
C PHE A 21 7.16 -3.47 6.32
N TYR A 22 7.49 -3.23 7.59
CA TYR A 22 8.37 -4.11 8.35
C TYR A 22 7.53 -5.21 9.00
N VAL A 23 7.59 -6.42 8.44
CA VAL A 23 6.95 -7.60 9.02
C VAL A 23 8.06 -8.53 9.46
N SER A 24 8.17 -8.78 10.76
CA SER A 24 9.14 -9.73 11.32
C SER A 24 10.59 -9.48 10.89
N ASP A 25 11.05 -8.23 11.01
CA ASP A 25 12.43 -7.78 10.67
C ASP A 25 12.75 -7.76 9.15
N GLU A 26 11.83 -8.22 8.30
CA GLU A 26 11.95 -8.09 6.84
C GLU A 26 11.14 -6.88 6.32
N GLU A 27 11.79 -6.08 5.49
CA GLU A 27 11.16 -4.98 4.77
C GLU A 27 10.44 -5.54 3.53
N HIS A 28 9.12 -5.36 3.49
CA HIS A 28 8.28 -5.77 2.38
C HIS A 28 7.59 -4.56 1.75
N GLU A 29 7.87 -4.32 0.49
CA GLU A 29 7.17 -3.31 -0.31
C GLU A 29 5.80 -3.84 -0.75
N LYS A 30 4.75 -3.07 -0.49
CA LYS A 30 3.37 -3.36 -0.92
C LYS A 30 2.79 -2.16 -1.66
N ALA A 31 2.09 -2.43 -2.76
CA ALA A 31 1.35 -1.41 -3.49
C ALA A 31 0.00 -1.13 -2.82
N LEU A 32 -0.34 0.13 -2.64
CA LEU A 32 -1.64 0.60 -2.13
C LEU A 32 -2.25 1.59 -3.12
N CYS A 33 -3.57 1.62 -3.21
CA CYS A 33 -4.26 2.71 -3.91
C CYS A 33 -4.16 4.01 -3.11
N PRO A 34 -4.50 5.18 -3.70
CA PRO A 34 -4.38 6.47 -3.03
C PRO A 34 -5.20 6.54 -1.75
N GLU A 35 -6.38 5.91 -1.73
CA GLU A 35 -7.28 5.86 -0.57
C GLU A 35 -6.66 5.03 0.57
N CYS A 36 -6.25 3.79 0.31
CA CYS A 36 -5.61 2.95 1.33
C CYS A 36 -4.23 3.50 1.77
N TYR A 37 -3.52 4.19 0.88
CA TYR A 37 -2.28 4.87 1.21
C TYR A 37 -2.53 6.06 2.16
N GLU A 38 -3.57 6.86 1.93
CA GLU A 38 -3.97 7.92 2.83
C GLU A 38 -4.39 7.35 4.20
N GLU A 39 -5.21 6.30 4.23
CA GLU A 39 -5.55 5.63 5.48
C GLU A 39 -4.33 5.05 6.21
N TRP A 40 -3.37 4.50 5.47
CA TRP A 40 -2.10 4.01 6.02
C TRP A 40 -1.25 5.14 6.61
N LEU A 41 -1.11 6.26 5.90
CA LEU A 41 -0.42 7.47 6.38
C LEU A 41 -1.08 8.03 7.64
N HIS A 42 -2.41 8.02 7.69
CA HIS A 42 -3.18 8.46 8.85
C HIS A 42 -3.16 7.45 10.01
N GLY A 43 -2.90 6.17 9.72
CA GLY A 43 -2.96 5.04 10.65
C GLY A 43 -1.65 4.70 11.38
N ILE A 44 -0.48 5.18 10.94
CA ILE A 44 0.80 4.94 11.66
C ILE A 44 1.01 5.97 12.77
N LYS A 45 0.04 6.03 13.69
CA LYS A 45 0.23 6.63 15.02
C LYS A 45 -0.52 5.79 16.04
N GLY A 46 0.06 4.63 16.35
CA GLY A 46 -0.34 3.74 17.44
C GLY A 46 0.82 2.85 17.81
#